data_AF-A0A356TE40-F1
#
_entry.id   AF-A0A356TE40-F1
#
_cell.length_a   1.000
_cell.length_b   1.000
_cell.length_c   1.000
_cell.angle_alpha   90.00
_cell.angle_beta   90.00
_cell.angle_gamma   90.00
#
_symmetry.space_group_name_H-M   'P 1'
#
loop_
_entity.id
_entity.type
_entity.pdbx_description
1 polymer ?
#
loop_
_entity_poly.entity_id
_entity_poly.type
_entity_poly.pdbx_seq_one_letter_code
_entity_poly.pdbx_strand_id
1 'polypeptide(L)' 'VSKMARVPEKTVSAREQDKLKDLEPELKTHIFGQDDAVKSIADAIKLARAGLRAGDKPIGNF' A
#
# COMPACT_ATOMS: atom_id res chain seq x y z
N VAL A 1 -14.95 23.19 0.62
CA VAL A 1 -14.38 22.59 1.84
C VAL A 1 -12.98 22.07 1.54
N SER A 2 -12.02 22.44 2.38
CA SER A 2 -10.59 22.05 2.38
C SER A 2 -9.68 22.61 1.28
N LYS A 3 -9.38 23.91 1.41
CA LYS A 3 -8.31 24.66 0.74
C LYS A 3 -7.04 24.75 1.64
N MET A 4 -6.69 23.69 2.38
CA MET A 4 -5.84 23.85 3.58
C MET A 4 -4.55 23.03 3.66
N ALA A 5 -4.07 22.44 2.57
CA ALA A 5 -2.77 21.79 2.60
C ALA A 5 -2.02 22.11 1.31
N ARG A 6 -1.11 23.10 1.36
CA ARG A 6 -0.15 23.41 0.30
C ARG A 6 0.93 22.31 0.25
N VAL A 7 0.52 21.05 0.29
CA VAL A 7 1.45 19.93 0.16
C VAL A 7 1.65 19.74 -1.33
N PRO A 8 2.87 19.94 -1.86
CA PRO A 8 3.12 19.72 -3.26
C PRO A 8 2.73 18.28 -3.59
N GLU A 9 1.87 18.07 -4.58
CA GLU A 9 1.40 16.73 -4.97
C GLU A 9 2.59 15.79 -5.24
N LYS A 10 3.71 16.34 -5.76
CA LYS A 10 4.99 15.63 -5.95
C LYS A 10 5.61 15.14 -4.63
N THR A 11 5.48 15.87 -3.53
CA THR A 11 6.05 15.50 -2.22
C THR A 11 5.22 14.41 -1.54
N VAL A 12 3.90 14.40 -1.73
CA VAL A 12 3.03 13.32 -1.20
C VAL A 12 3.32 12.01 -1.92
N SER A 13 3.38 12.03 -3.25
CA SER A 13 3.59 10.82 -4.04
C SER A 13 4.95 10.17 -3.78
N ALA A 14 6.02 10.97 -3.62
CA ALA A 14 7.34 10.45 -3.25
C ALA A 14 7.33 9.79 -1.86
N ARG A 15 6.75 10.47 -0.85
CA ARG A 15 6.61 9.92 0.51
C ARG A 15 5.79 8.63 0.55
N GLU A 16 4.78 8.52 -0.31
CA GLU A 16 3.94 7.33 -0.38
C GLU A 16 4.67 6.14 -1.01
N GLN A 17 5.49 6.37 -2.04
CA GLN A 17 6.37 5.33 -2.58
C GLN A 17 7.39 4.84 -1.55
N ASP A 18 7.97 5.74 -0.77
CA ASP A 18 8.93 5.37 0.28
C ASP A 18 8.24 4.52 1.37
N LYS A 19 7.04 4.92 1.81
CA LYS A 19 6.23 4.12 2.74
C LYS A 19 5.89 2.73 2.20
N LEU A 20 5.61 2.59 0.91
CA LEU A 20 5.31 1.27 0.31
C LEU A 20 6.54 0.36 0.20
N LYS A 21 7.73 0.93 0.05
CA LYS A 21 8.99 0.18 0.09
C LYS A 21 9.27 -0.34 1.50
N ASP A 22 9.03 0.49 2.51
CA ASP A 22 9.34 0.17 3.91
C ASP A 22 8.21 -0.58 4.64
N LEU A 23 7.03 -0.73 4.01
CA LEU A 23 5.85 -1.35 4.60
C LEU A 23 6.09 -2.77 5.13
N GLU A 24 6.78 -3.61 4.36
CA GLU A 24 7.04 -5.01 4.75
C GLU A 24 8.01 -5.12 5.94
N PRO A 25 9.21 -4.48 5.91
CA PRO A 25 10.10 -4.51 7.07
C PRO A 25 9.49 -3.84 8.30
N GLU A 26 8.70 -2.77 8.15
CA GLU A 26 7.97 -2.12 9.25
C GLU A 26 6.94 -3.08 9.89
N LEU A 27 6.20 -3.85 9.10
CA LEU A 27 5.26 -4.83 9.64
C LEU A 27 5.98 -5.99 10.35
N LYS A 28 7.17 -6.39 9.89
CA LYS A 28 7.99 -7.44 10.52
C LYS A 28 8.60 -7.01 11.86
N THR A 29 8.74 -5.71 12.14
CA THR A 29 9.18 -5.25 13.48
C THR A 29 8.08 -5.39 14.53
N HIS A 30 6.82 -5.43 14.11
CA HIS A 30 5.66 -5.52 15.00
C HIS A 30 5.03 -6.91 15.04
N ILE A 31 5.21 -7.72 13.99
CA ILE A 31 4.61 -9.05 13.84
C ILE A 31 5.72 -10.09 13.69
N PHE A 32 5.86 -10.95 14.70
CA PHE A 32 6.87 -12.01 14.72
C PHE A 32 6.25 -13.37 14.41
N GLY A 33 6.94 -14.18 13.59
CA GLY A 33 6.52 -15.55 13.27
C GLY A 33 5.40 -15.68 12.24
N GLN A 34 5.00 -14.59 11.57
CA GLN A 34 4.00 -14.59 10.50
C GLN A 34 4.51 -13.94 9.20
N ASP A 35 5.71 -14.30 8.77
CA ASP A 35 6.35 -13.71 7.59
C ASP A 35 5.52 -13.85 6.32
N ASP A 36 4.86 -15.01 6.13
CA ASP A 36 4.02 -15.27 4.96
C ASP A 36 2.76 -14.39 4.93
N ALA A 37 2.14 -14.16 6.10
CA ALA A 37 0.97 -13.28 6.21
C ALA A 37 1.34 -11.81 5.95
N VAL A 38 2.47 -11.36 6.51
CA VAL A 38 2.98 -10.00 6.30
C VAL A 38 3.30 -9.78 4.83
N LYS A 39 3.95 -10.75 4.16
CA LYS A 39 4.24 -10.69 2.72
C LYS A 39 2.96 -10.60 1.89
N SER A 40 1.98 -11.45 2.16
CA SER A 40 0.70 -11.46 1.43
C SER A 40 -0.03 -10.11 1.53
N ILE A 41 -0.07 -9.52 2.72
CA ILE A 41 -0.69 -8.22 2.96
C ILE A 41 0.11 -7.10 2.28
N ALA A 42 1.44 -7.11 2.38
CA ALA A 42 2.29 -6.11 1.74
C ALA A 42 2.12 -6.14 0.22
N ASP A 43 2.04 -7.31 -0.39
CA ASP A 43 1.81 -7.48 -1.83
C ASP A 43 0.41 -6.98 -2.25
N ALA A 44 -0.63 -7.29 -1.48
CA ALA A 44 -1.99 -6.81 -1.74
C ALA A 44 -2.07 -5.27 -1.68
N ILE A 45 -1.39 -4.63 -0.72
CA ILE A 45 -1.36 -3.18 -0.56
C ILE A 45 -0.57 -2.53 -1.72
N LYS A 46 0.60 -3.08 -2.08
CA LYS A 46 1.40 -2.62 -3.23
C LYS A 46 0.60 -2.72 -4.54
N LEU A 47 -0.12 -3.82 -4.75
CA LEU A 47 -0.96 -4.05 -5.92
C LEU A 47 -2.13 -3.04 -6.00
N ALA A 48 -2.82 -2.82 -4.88
CA ALA A 48 -3.90 -1.84 -4.80
C ALA A 48 -3.41 -0.41 -5.09
N ARG A 49 -2.18 -0.08 -4.68
CA ARG A 49 -1.56 1.23 -4.91
C ARG A 49 -0.96 1.40 -6.31
N ALA A 50 -0.49 0.32 -6.94
CA ALA A 50 -0.06 0.33 -8.33
C ALA A 50 -1.22 0.55 -9.32
N GLY A 51 -2.46 0.70 -8.84
CA GLY A 51 -3.65 0.78 -9.68
C GLY A 51 -3.95 -0.55 -10.38
N LEU A 52 -3.25 -1.62 -10.00
CA LEU A 52 -3.41 -2.97 -10.55
C LEU A 52 -4.47 -3.77 -9.79
N ARG A 53 -5.45 -3.08 -9.18
CA ARG A 53 -6.78 -3.67 -9.04
C ARG A 53 -7.27 -3.86 -10.46
N ALA A 54 -7.34 -5.11 -10.89
CA ALA A 54 -7.94 -5.51 -12.16
C ALA A 54 -9.20 -4.66 -12.38
N GLY A 55 -9.09 -3.63 -13.22
CA GLY A 55 -10.08 -2.57 -13.33
C GLY A 55 -11.41 -3.03 -13.93
N ASP A 56 -11.61 -4.34 -14.07
CA ASP A 56 -12.74 -4.89 -14.81
C ASP A 56 -13.07 -6.35 -14.49
N LYS A 57 -12.83 -6.83 -13.26
CA LYS A 57 -13.40 -8.12 -12.84
C LYS A 57 -14.04 -8.01 -11.46
N PRO A 58 -15.35 -8.33 -11.31
CA PRO A 58 -15.95 -8.47 -10.00
C PRO A 58 -15.14 -9.50 -9.21
N ILE A 59 -14.98 -9.24 -7.91
CA ILE A 59 -14.52 -10.23 -6.93
C ILE A 59 -15.35 -11.48 -7.19
N GLY A 60 -14.72 -12.51 -7.76
CA GLY A 60 -15.40 -13.68 -8.26
C GLY A 60 -16.27 -14.28 -7.16
N ASN A 61 -17.55 -14.43 -7.46
CA ASN A 61 -18.44 -15.37 -6.78
C ASN A 61 -18.09 -16.74 -7.35
N PHE A 62 -17.49 -17.62 -6.54
CA PHE A 62 -17.63 -19.09 -6.44
C PHE A 62 -16.59 -19.60 -5.43
#